data_AF-A0A6I5HBL9-F1
#
_entry.id   AF-A0A6I5HBL9-F1
#
_cell.length_a   1.000
_cell.length_b   1.000
_cell.length_c   1.000
_cell.angle_alpha   90.00
_cell.angle_beta   90.00
_cell.angle_gamma   90.00
#
_symmetry.space_group_name_H-M   'P 1'
#
loop_
_entity.id
_entity.type
_entity.pdbx_description
1 polymer ?
#
loop_
_entity_poly.entity_id
_entity_poly.type
_entity_poly.pdbx_seq_one_letter_code
_entity_poly.pdbx_strand_id
1 'polypeptide(L)'
;MAKWTPKHEAPEPLEGPVVATITGGTIVWFVLFLLQLPFYGWFDDHGHLWWLWTCLAGGGLGLIGVWYVRRRDAAIKRDAAPRPATAE
;
A
#
# COMPACT_ATOMS: atom_id res chain seq x y z
N MET A 1 3.93 26.27 29.67
CA MET A 1 3.70 25.16 28.71
C MET A 1 2.85 24.11 29.42
N ALA A 2 1.55 24.05 29.13
CA ALA A 2 0.65 23.07 29.75
C ALA A 2 0.90 21.69 29.14
N LYS A 3 1.19 20.70 29.99
CA LYS A 3 1.37 19.29 29.57
C LYS A 3 0.02 18.74 29.11
N TRP A 4 -0.08 18.40 27.83
CA TRP A 4 -1.21 17.64 27.29
C TRP A 4 -1.29 16.28 27.99
N THR A 5 -2.40 16.02 28.67
CA THR A 5 -2.70 14.75 29.34
C THR A 5 -3.76 14.03 28.50
N PRO A 6 -3.42 12.91 27.82
CA PRO A 6 -4.36 12.18 26.99
C PRO A 6 -5.52 11.65 27.86
N LYS A 7 -6.76 12.00 27.50
CA LYS A 7 -7.98 11.69 28.27
C LYS A 7 -8.57 10.31 27.94
N HIS A 8 -8.05 9.63 26.93
CA HIS A 8 -8.47 8.32 26.47
C HIS A 8 -7.26 7.40 26.36
N GLU A 9 -7.39 6.18 26.89
CA GLU A 9 -6.43 5.10 26.66
C GLU A 9 -6.36 4.84 25.15
N ALA A 10 -5.15 4.68 24.61
CA ALA A 10 -4.99 4.47 23.19
C ALA A 10 -5.76 3.20 22.80
N PRO A 11 -6.73 3.27 21.88
CA PRO A 11 -7.43 2.07 21.43
C PRO A 11 -6.41 1.06 20.88
N GLU A 12 -6.71 -0.22 21.03
CA GLU A 12 -5.82 -1.27 20.50
C GLU A 12 -5.46 -0.99 19.03
N PRO A 13 -4.21 -1.29 18.61
CA PRO A 13 -3.79 -1.04 17.24
C PRO A 13 -4.81 -1.63 16.27
N LEU A 14 -5.33 -0.80 15.37
CA LEU A 14 -6.28 -1.25 14.37
C LEU A 14 -5.56 -2.22 13.43
N GLU A 15 -5.74 -3.52 13.66
CA GLU A 15 -5.24 -4.63 12.83
C GLU A 15 -6.05 -4.72 11.54
N GLY A 16 -6.01 -3.68 10.71
CA GLY A 16 -6.62 -3.67 9.39
C GLY A 16 -5.84 -4.54 8.41
N PRO A 17 -6.46 -5.10 7.35
CA PRO A 17 -5.77 -5.90 6.35
C PRO A 17 -4.90 -5.03 5.42
N VAL A 18 -3.79 -4.49 5.94
CA VAL A 18 -2.93 -3.50 5.27
C VAL A 18 -2.43 -4.03 3.91
N VAL A 19 -2.03 -5.30 3.85
CA VAL A 19 -1.59 -5.94 2.60
C VAL A 19 -2.71 -5.89 1.55
N ALA A 20 -3.95 -6.22 1.93
CA ALA A 20 -5.08 -6.23 1.02
C ALA A 20 -5.42 -4.82 0.53
N THR A 21 -5.42 -3.82 1.42
CA THR A 21 -5.69 -2.41 1.06
C THR A 21 -4.67 -1.85 0.08
N ILE A 22 -3.37 -2.04 0.36
CA ILE A 22 -2.30 -1.56 -0.52
C ILE A 22 -2.33 -2.28 -1.87
N THR A 23 -2.59 -3.58 -1.86
CA THR A 23 -2.75 -4.37 -3.10
C THR A 23 -3.94 -3.90 -3.92
N GLY A 24 -5.10 -3.68 -3.27
CA GLY A 24 -6.30 -3.19 -3.93
C GLY A 24 -6.10 -1.83 -4.58
N GLY A 25 -5.55 -0.86 -3.83
CA GLY A 25 -5.22 0.47 -4.36
C GLY A 25 -4.25 0.41 -5.54
N THR A 26 -3.21 -0.44 -5.45
CA THR A 26 -2.23 -0.65 -6.53
C THR A 26 -2.88 -1.21 -7.79
N ILE A 27 -3.75 -2.23 -7.64
CA ILE A 27 -4.47 -2.83 -8.78
C ILE A 27 -5.36 -1.78 -9.45
N VAL A 28 -6.13 -1.00 -8.68
CA VAL A 28 -7.01 0.03 -9.24
C VAL A 28 -6.21 1.04 -10.07
N TRP A 29 -5.12 1.59 -9.53
CA TRP A 29 -4.29 2.55 -10.25
C TRP A 29 -3.62 1.95 -11.49
N PHE A 30 -3.14 0.72 -11.39
CA PHE A 30 -2.51 0.03 -12.50
C PHE A 30 -3.50 -0.30 -13.62
N VAL A 31 -4.70 -0.76 -13.27
CA VAL A 31 -5.79 -1.02 -14.24
C VAL A 31 -6.23 0.28 -14.90
N LEU A 32 -6.41 1.37 -14.14
CA LEU A 32 -6.71 2.68 -14.71
C LEU A 32 -5.63 3.10 -15.71
N PHE A 33 -4.35 2.95 -15.38
CA PHE A 33 -3.25 3.23 -16.32
C PHE A 33 -3.37 2.42 -17.61
N LEU A 34 -3.57 1.10 -17.51
CA LEU A 34 -3.70 0.22 -18.68
C LEU A 34 -4.91 0.58 -19.56
N LEU A 35 -6.05 0.92 -18.95
CA LEU A 35 -7.26 1.31 -19.67
C LEU A 35 -7.10 2.65 -20.41
N GLN A 36 -6.22 3.53 -19.94
CA GLN A 36 -5.97 4.83 -20.58
C GLN A 36 -4.99 4.74 -21.76
N LEU A 37 -4.10 3.74 -21.80
CA LEU A 37 -3.08 3.61 -22.85
C LEU A 37 -3.63 3.58 -24.30
N PRO A 38 -4.73 2.87 -24.61
CA PRO A 38 -5.33 2.92 -25.95
C PRO A 38 -5.82 4.31 -26.36
N PHE A 39 -6.11 5.18 -25.38
CA PHE A 39 -6.60 6.54 -25.57
C PHE A 39 -5.49 7.59 -25.42
N TYR A 40 -4.21 7.19 -25.43
CA TYR A 40 -3.09 8.10 -25.20
C TYR A 40 -3.15 9.36 -26.08
N GLY A 41 -3.44 9.21 -27.38
CA GLY A 41 -3.57 10.34 -28.31
C GLY A 41 -4.68 11.32 -27.91
N TRP A 42 -5.84 10.84 -27.47
CA TRP A 42 -6.92 11.71 -26.99
C TRP A 42 -6.51 12.48 -25.73
N PHE A 43 -5.82 11.82 -24.79
CA PHE A 43 -5.32 12.48 -23.59
C PHE A 43 -4.25 13.53 -23.89
N ASP A 44 -3.41 13.31 -24.91
CA ASP A 44 -2.42 14.27 -25.39
C ASP A 44 -3.08 15.48 -26.04
N ASP A 45 -4.02 15.24 -26.96
CA ASP A 45 -4.76 16.28 -27.68
C ASP A 45 -5.56 17.20 -26.74
N HIS A 46 -6.06 16.67 -25.62
CA HIS A 46 -6.87 17.42 -24.63
C HIS A 46 -6.04 17.95 -23.45
N GLY A 47 -4.71 17.74 -23.43
CA GLY A 47 -3.84 18.21 -22.36
C GLY A 47 -4.04 17.49 -21.01
N HIS A 48 -4.62 16.30 -21.03
CA HIS A 48 -4.90 15.47 -19.85
C HIS A 48 -3.83 14.41 -19.58
N LEU A 49 -2.69 14.47 -20.27
CA LEU A 49 -1.59 13.52 -20.12
C LEU A 49 -1.11 13.36 -18.65
N TRP A 50 -1.25 14.40 -17.82
CA TRP A 50 -0.94 14.35 -16.39
C TRP A 50 -1.72 13.27 -15.62
N TRP A 51 -2.95 12.95 -16.04
CA TRP A 51 -3.77 11.90 -15.44
C TRP A 51 -3.15 10.51 -15.65
N LEU A 52 -2.62 10.28 -16.85
CA LEU A 52 -1.94 9.04 -17.23
C LEU A 52 -0.64 8.85 -16.42
N TRP A 53 0.15 9.92 -16.28
CA TRP A 53 1.35 9.92 -15.43
C TRP A 53 1.03 9.74 -13.94
N THR A 54 -0.09 10.28 -13.46
CA THR A 54 -0.55 10.08 -12.08
C THR A 54 -0.90 8.61 -11.83
N CYS A 55 -1.58 7.96 -12.78
CA CYS A 55 -1.89 6.53 -12.68
C CYS A 55 -0.64 5.67 -12.78
N LEU A 56 0.32 6.04 -13.63
CA LEU A 56 1.61 5.35 -13.72
C LEU A 56 2.40 5.49 -12.41
N ALA A 57 2.46 6.68 -11.82
CA ALA A 57 3.13 6.91 -10.55
C ALA A 57 2.44 6.15 -9.41
N GLY A 58 1.10 6.16 -9.36
CA GLY A 58 0.31 5.41 -8.38
C GLY A 58 0.50 3.90 -8.50
N GLY A 59 0.46 3.36 -9.71
CA GLY A 59 0.72 1.93 -9.97
C GLY A 59 2.16 1.53 -9.69
N GLY A 60 3.14 2.35 -10.12
CA GLY A 60 4.56 2.10 -9.90
C GLY A 60 4.96 2.15 -8.42
N LEU A 61 4.54 3.19 -7.70
CA LEU A 61 4.77 3.28 -6.25
C LEU A 61 3.98 2.22 -5.48
N GLY A 62 2.78 1.87 -5.96
CA GLY A 62 1.96 0.79 -5.40
C GLY A 62 2.66 -0.58 -5.45
N LEU A 63 3.30 -0.93 -6.57
CA LEU A 63 4.06 -2.18 -6.71
C LEU A 63 5.19 -2.27 -5.67
N ILE A 64 5.92 -1.17 -5.45
CA ILE A 64 6.97 -1.08 -4.43
C ILE A 64 6.35 -1.21 -3.02
N GLY A 65 5.21 -0.56 -2.78
CA GLY A 65 4.47 -0.66 -1.53
C GLY A 65 4.01 -2.10 -1.22
N VAL A 66 3.46 -2.81 -2.20
CA VAL A 66 3.04 -4.22 -2.05
C VAL A 66 4.23 -5.09 -1.68
N TRP A 67 5.38 -4.93 -2.36
CA TRP A 67 6.59 -5.67 -2.01
C TRP A 67 7.03 -5.41 -0.56
N TYR A 68 7.04 -4.15 -0.15
CA TYR A 68 7.45 -3.74 1.19
C TYR A 68 6.52 -4.31 2.28
N VAL A 69 5.20 -4.14 2.14
CA VAL A 69 4.24 -4.60 3.14
C VAL A 69 4.23 -6.12 3.23
N ARG A 70 4.36 -6.85 2.11
CA ARG A 70 4.50 -8.32 2.12
C ARG A 70 5.77 -8.77 2.82
N ARG A 71 6.89 -8.08 2.61
CA ARG A 71 8.15 -8.39 3.30
C ARG A 71 8.06 -8.12 4.79
N ARG A 72 7.41 -7.04 5.20
CA ARG A 72 7.17 -6.71 6.60
C ARG A 72 6.25 -7.74 7.28
N ASP A 73 5.14 -8.10 6.64
CA ASP A 73 4.20 -9.11 7.13
C ASP A 73 4.89 -10.49 7.29
N ALA A 74 5.74 -10.87 6.33
CA ALA A 74 6.53 -12.09 6.43
C ALA A 74 7.55 -12.06 7.58
N ALA A 75 8.18 -10.91 7.86
CA ALA A 75 9.10 -10.78 9.00
C ALA A 75 8.36 -10.92 10.34
N ILE A 76 7.23 -10.23 10.50
CA ILE A 76 6.39 -10.30 11.71
C ILE A 76 5.92 -11.73 11.98
N LYS A 77 5.46 -12.43 10.94
CA LYS A 77 5.03 -13.85 11.05
C LYS A 77 6.16 -14.79 11.45
N ARG A 78 7.40 -14.50 11.06
CA ARG A 78 8.58 -15.29 11.44
C ARG A 78 8.94 -15.11 12.91
N ASP A 79 8.84 -13.89 13.43
CA ASP A 79 9.12 -13.61 14.85
C ASP A 79 8.00 -14.15 15.76
N ALA A 80 6.76 -14.19 15.26
CA ALA A 80 5.61 -14.78 15.96
C ALA A 80 5.59 -16.32 15.94
N ALA A 81 6.39 -16.97 15.08
CA ALA A 81 6.44 -18.43 15.04
C ALA A 81 7.11 -18.97 16.31
N PRO A 82 6.54 -20.00 16.98
CA PRO A 82 7.16 -20.59 18.16
C PRO A 82 8.57 -21.08 17.80
N ARG A 83 9.59 -20.66 18.56
CA ARG A 83 10.91 -21.28 18.47
C ARG A 83 10.71 -22.78 18.72
N PRO A 84 11.19 -23.67 17.83
CA PRO A 84 11.10 -25.10 18.09
C PRO A 84 11.76 -25.34 19.44
N ALA A 85 11.01 -25.94 20.37
CA ALA A 85 11.55 -26.33 21.66
C ALA A 85 12.77 -27.19 21.34
N THR A 86 13.95 -26.71 21.75
CA THR A 86 15.19 -27.47 21.64
C THR A 86 14.93 -28.80 22.33
N ALA A 87 14.77 -29.86 21.54
CA ALA A 87 14.65 -31.20 22.08
C ALA A 87 16.02 -31.56 22.64
N GLU A 88 16.07 -31.74 23.96
CA GLU A 88 17.19 -32.31 24.70
C GLU A 88 17.32 -33.81 24.41
#